data_AF-A0A7C5MN59-F1
#
_entry.id   AF-A0A7C5MN59-F1
#
_cell.length_a   1.000
_cell.length_b   1.000
_cell.length_c   1.000
_cell.angle_alpha   90.00
_cell.angle_beta   90.00
_cell.angle_gamma   90.00
#
_symmetry.space_group_name_H-M   'P 1'
#
loop_
_entity.id
_entity.type
_entity.pdbx_description
1 polymer ?
#
loop_
_entity_poly.entity_id
_entity_poly.type
_entity_poly.pdbx_seq_one_letter_code
_entity_poly.pdbx_strand_id
1 'polypeptide(L)'
;MSFRREEALRILAIAVMMASLASAVSDLALRLVPAFQPAPLVGLAFLVCLEGVAADRMARQLPDSNARTRFHIIEWVVILLVLRLVLALSQGLAVFAATAERWLGSPVALVDWGLATAALLLLLVWFLGVQMARAFEALEPPLDVAPPKDSAAYYAWSTRPQSAESGEGWQALVKYFLGGGVLLLLASGLARLDIQAMLSLRNPALAGIVGNALLY
;
A
#
# COMPACT_ATOMS: atom_id res chain seq x y z
N MET A 1 0.11 17.15 -24.02
CA MET A 1 -0.02 15.68 -23.82
C MET A 1 1.09 15.06 -22.95
N SER A 2 2.18 15.77 -22.62
CA SER A 2 3.26 15.28 -21.74
C SER A 2 2.84 15.10 -20.27
N PHE A 3 2.05 16.03 -19.73
CA PHE A 3 1.62 16.02 -18.32
C PHE A 3 0.99 14.70 -17.86
N ARG A 4 0.08 14.12 -18.67
CA ARG A 4 -0.58 12.83 -18.33
C ARG A 4 0.37 11.64 -18.28
N ARG A 5 1.50 11.69 -19.01
CA ARG A 5 2.49 10.59 -19.01
C ARG A 5 3.31 10.59 -17.74
N GLU A 6 3.77 11.76 -17.29
CA GLU A 6 4.54 11.90 -16.06
C GLU A 6 3.72 11.47 -14.84
N GLU A 7 2.45 11.87 -14.80
CA GLU A 7 1.52 11.48 -13.75
C GLU A 7 1.28 9.96 -13.71
N ALA A 8 1.04 9.33 -14.86
CA ALA A 8 0.90 7.88 -14.96
C ALA A 8 2.16 7.14 -14.51
N LEU A 9 3.35 7.65 -14.85
CA LEU A 9 4.62 7.07 -14.41
C LEU A 9 4.80 7.17 -12.89
N ARG A 10 4.36 8.26 -12.26
CA ARG A 10 4.40 8.41 -10.79
C ARG A 10 3.49 7.41 -10.09
N ILE A 11 2.24 7.28 -10.54
CA ILE A 11 1.30 6.28 -9.98
C ILE A 11 1.88 4.88 -10.14
N LEU A 12 2.42 4.57 -11.32
CA LEU A 12 3.04 3.27 -11.59
C LEU A 12 4.24 3.01 -10.66
N ALA A 13 5.10 4.00 -10.45
CA ALA A 13 6.24 3.89 -9.55
C ALA A 13 5.80 3.62 -8.10
N ILE A 14 4.79 4.34 -7.59
CA ILE A 14 4.22 4.12 -6.26
C ILE A 14 3.66 2.70 -6.14
N ALA A 15 2.90 2.24 -7.14
CA ALA A 15 2.34 0.89 -7.15
C ALA A 15 3.43 -0.19 -7.15
N VAL A 16 4.51 -0.02 -7.93
CA VAL A 16 5.67 -0.92 -7.91
C VAL A 16 6.36 -0.94 -6.55
N MET A 17 6.55 0.23 -5.92
CA MET A 17 7.12 0.31 -4.57
C MET A 17 6.24 -0.43 -3.55
N MET A 18 4.92 -0.25 -3.61
CA MET A 18 4.01 -0.95 -2.71
C MET A 18 3.96 -2.46 -2.97
N ALA A 19 4.08 -2.90 -4.23
CA ALA A 19 4.21 -4.31 -4.58
C ALA A 19 5.49 -4.92 -4.00
N SER A 20 6.61 -4.17 -4.02
CA SER A 20 7.86 -4.62 -3.40
C SER A 20 7.74 -4.77 -1.88
N LEU A 21 7.03 -3.84 -1.23
CA LEU A 21 6.68 -3.93 0.19
C LEU A 21 5.81 -5.15 0.49
N ALA A 22 4.76 -5.35 -0.30
CA ALA A 22 3.88 -6.51 -0.19
C ALA A 22 4.64 -7.82 -0.37
N SER A 23 5.61 -7.87 -1.30
CA SER A 23 6.46 -9.05 -1.51
C SER A 23 7.28 -9.39 -0.27
N ALA A 24 7.98 -8.42 0.32
CA ALA A 24 8.79 -8.67 1.52
C ALA A 24 7.94 -9.15 2.71
N VAL A 25 6.75 -8.57 2.90
CA VAL A 25 5.82 -9.00 3.96
C VAL A 25 5.23 -10.38 3.65
N SER A 26 4.95 -10.67 2.38
CA SER A 26 4.42 -11.97 1.96
C SER A 26 5.45 -13.09 2.13
N ASP A 27 6.73 -12.82 1.91
CA ASP A 27 7.82 -13.77 2.17
C ASP A 27 7.94 -14.11 3.66
N LEU A 28 7.74 -13.11 4.54
CA LEU A 28 7.64 -13.35 5.98
C LEU A 28 6.41 -14.20 6.32
N ALA A 29 5.25 -13.89 5.72
CA ALA A 29 4.01 -14.62 5.95
C ALA A 29 4.11 -16.09 5.50
N LEU A 30 4.79 -16.37 4.39
CA LEU A 30 5.06 -17.73 3.88
C LEU A 30 5.79 -18.59 4.91
N ARG A 31 6.67 -18.00 5.74
CA ARG A 31 7.35 -18.73 6.82
C ARG A 31 6.43 -19.11 7.97
N LEU A 32 5.43 -18.28 8.25
CA LEU A 32 4.44 -18.54 9.30
C LEU A 32 3.38 -19.53 8.81
N VAL A 33 3.03 -19.48 7.52
CA VAL A 33 2.00 -20.29 6.89
C VAL A 33 2.52 -20.86 5.57
N PRO A 34 3.11 -22.07 5.55
CA PRO A 34 3.74 -22.64 4.35
C PRO A 34 2.80 -22.86 3.15
N ALA A 35 1.48 -22.94 3.40
CA ALA A 35 0.48 -23.07 2.35
C ALA A 35 0.11 -21.75 1.67
N PHE A 36 0.63 -20.62 2.16
CA PHE A 36 0.34 -19.29 1.65
C PHE A 36 1.05 -19.06 0.31
N GLN A 37 0.34 -18.59 -0.73
CA GLN A 37 0.94 -18.29 -2.03
C GLN A 37 1.16 -16.77 -2.17
N PRO A 38 2.41 -16.28 -2.14
CA PRO A 38 2.69 -14.84 -2.10
C PRO A 38 2.41 -14.14 -3.43
N ALA A 39 2.69 -14.78 -4.57
CA ALA A 39 2.59 -14.20 -5.90
C ALA A 39 1.22 -13.53 -6.22
N PRO A 40 0.06 -14.19 -6.02
CA PRO A 40 -1.23 -13.57 -6.28
C PRO A 40 -1.49 -12.36 -5.37
N LEU A 41 -1.04 -12.39 -4.10
CA LEU A 41 -1.25 -11.28 -3.19
C LEU A 41 -0.41 -10.06 -3.60
N VAL A 42 0.83 -10.26 -4.05
CA VAL A 42 1.68 -9.17 -4.56
C VAL A 42 1.07 -8.52 -5.80
N GLY A 43 0.59 -9.32 -6.75
CA GLY A 43 -0.11 -8.81 -7.93
C GLY A 43 -1.39 -8.03 -7.56
N LEU A 44 -2.16 -8.52 -6.59
CA LEU A 44 -3.34 -7.82 -6.11
C LEU A 44 -2.99 -6.53 -5.36
N ALA A 45 -1.94 -6.52 -4.55
CA ALA A 45 -1.45 -5.32 -3.86
C ALA A 45 -1.05 -4.21 -4.84
N PHE A 46 -0.41 -4.57 -5.96
CA PHE A 46 -0.12 -3.65 -7.05
C PHE A 46 -1.40 -3.03 -7.63
N LEU A 47 -2.39 -3.86 -7.97
CA LEU A 47 -3.66 -3.41 -8.55
C LEU A 47 -4.46 -2.54 -7.57
N VAL A 48 -4.53 -2.93 -6.30
CA VAL A 48 -5.21 -2.19 -5.24
C VAL A 48 -4.55 -0.84 -4.99
N CYS A 49 -3.22 -0.75 -5.04
CA CYS A 49 -2.53 0.53 -4.93
C CYS A 49 -2.84 1.45 -6.13
N LEU A 50 -2.84 0.89 -7.35
CA LEU A 50 -3.11 1.65 -8.57
C LEU A 50 -4.55 2.18 -8.58
N GLU A 51 -5.50 1.29 -8.29
CA GLU A 51 -6.92 1.64 -8.18
C GLU A 51 -7.10 2.66 -7.05
N GLY A 52 -6.59 2.42 -5.84
CA GLY A 52 -6.80 3.29 -4.70
C GLY A 52 -6.31 4.71 -4.90
N VAL A 53 -5.19 4.91 -5.62
CA VAL A 53 -4.71 6.25 -6.00
C VAL A 53 -5.67 6.93 -7.00
N ALA A 54 -6.18 6.20 -7.99
CA ALA A 54 -7.15 6.73 -8.95
C ALA A 54 -8.51 7.03 -8.28
N ALA A 55 -8.95 6.12 -7.40
CA ALA A 55 -10.18 6.18 -6.64
C ALA A 55 -10.17 7.36 -5.66
N ASP A 56 -9.08 7.56 -4.91
CA ASP A 56 -8.91 8.72 -4.01
C ASP A 56 -9.01 10.05 -4.78
N ARG A 57 -8.40 10.12 -5.96
CA ARG A 57 -8.49 11.32 -6.81
C ARG A 57 -9.93 11.63 -7.21
N MET A 58 -10.68 10.62 -7.65
CA MET A 58 -12.10 10.76 -8.00
C MET A 58 -12.93 11.13 -6.76
N ALA A 59 -12.68 10.46 -5.63
CA ALA A 59 -13.42 10.67 -4.39
C ALA A 59 -13.19 12.07 -3.80
N ARG A 60 -12.04 12.70 -4.08
CA ARG A 60 -11.75 14.09 -3.70
C ARG A 60 -12.53 15.14 -4.51
N GLN A 61 -13.00 14.80 -5.71
CA GLN A 61 -13.87 15.67 -6.51
C GLN A 61 -15.31 15.70 -6.00
N LEU A 62 -15.68 14.78 -5.12
CA LEU A 62 -16.99 14.78 -4.48
C LEU A 62 -17.05 15.89 -3.40
N PRO A 63 -18.09 16.75 -3.44
CA PRO A 63 -18.23 17.86 -2.49
C PRO A 63 -18.61 17.40 -1.08
N ASP A 64 -19.27 16.25 -0.96
CA ASP A 64 -19.75 15.72 0.31
C ASP A 64 -18.78 14.68 0.91
N SER A 65 -18.34 14.92 2.15
CA SER A 65 -17.50 14.01 2.93
C SER A 65 -18.15 12.65 3.19
N ASN A 66 -19.47 12.61 3.33
CA ASN A 66 -20.21 11.36 3.53
C ASN A 66 -20.23 10.53 2.24
N ALA A 67 -20.40 11.16 1.08
CA ALA A 67 -20.29 10.49 -0.21
C ALA A 67 -18.89 9.88 -0.42
N ARG A 68 -17.83 10.59 -0.03
CA ARG A 68 -16.45 10.08 -0.07
C ARG A 68 -16.25 8.84 0.79
N THR A 69 -16.78 8.85 2.01
CA THR A 69 -16.67 7.71 2.93
C THR A 69 -17.42 6.49 2.38
N ARG A 70 -18.63 6.68 1.85
CA ARG A 70 -19.42 5.61 1.22
C ARG A 70 -18.71 5.02 0.00
N PHE A 71 -18.06 5.85 -0.80
CA PHE A 71 -17.28 5.42 -1.95
C PHE A 71 -16.14 4.47 -1.53
N HIS A 72 -15.33 4.85 -0.53
CA HIS A 72 -14.26 3.98 -0.02
C HIS A 72 -14.79 2.71 0.65
N ILE A 73 -15.96 2.75 1.32
CA ILE A 73 -16.58 1.53 1.85
C ILE A 73 -16.91 0.55 0.72
N ILE A 74 -17.49 1.03 -0.38
CA ILE A 74 -17.84 0.19 -1.54
C ILE A 74 -16.57 -0.36 -2.20
N GLU A 75 -15.55 0.48 -2.39
CA GLU A 75 -14.22 0.09 -2.88
C GLU A 75 -13.64 -1.05 -2.04
N TRP A 76 -13.65 -0.91 -0.71
CA TRP A 76 -13.16 -1.95 0.21
C TRP A 76 -13.97 -3.26 0.14
N VAL A 77 -15.29 -3.18 0.00
CA VAL A 77 -16.12 -4.38 -0.22
C VAL A 77 -15.69 -5.10 -1.50
N VAL A 78 -15.47 -4.37 -2.59
CA VAL A 78 -15.00 -4.94 -3.87
C VAL A 78 -13.61 -5.55 -3.71
N ILE A 79 -12.66 -4.85 -3.08
CA ILE A 79 -11.30 -5.35 -2.83
C ILE A 79 -11.34 -6.65 -2.02
N LEU A 80 -12.17 -6.73 -0.97
CA LEU A 80 -12.30 -7.94 -0.14
C LEU A 80 -12.91 -9.11 -0.91
N LEU A 81 -13.90 -8.86 -1.77
CA LEU A 81 -14.49 -9.90 -2.62
C LEU A 81 -13.48 -10.42 -3.65
N VAL A 82 -12.73 -9.53 -4.29
CA VAL A 82 -11.66 -9.90 -5.24
C VAL A 82 -10.55 -10.66 -4.52
N LEU A 83 -10.11 -10.20 -3.35
CA LEU A 83 -9.12 -10.90 -2.54
C LEU A 83 -9.59 -12.31 -2.18
N ARG A 84 -10.85 -12.47 -1.75
CA ARG A 84 -11.41 -13.78 -1.41
C ARG A 84 -11.41 -14.71 -2.61
N LEU A 85 -11.81 -14.21 -3.78
CA LEU A 85 -11.79 -14.96 -5.03
C LEU A 85 -10.36 -15.39 -5.41
N VAL A 86 -9.39 -14.46 -5.34
CA VAL A 86 -7.98 -14.72 -5.65
C VAL A 86 -7.39 -15.78 -4.72
N LEU A 87 -7.63 -15.68 -3.40
CA LEU A 87 -7.15 -16.66 -2.43
C LEU A 87 -7.78 -18.04 -2.67
N ALA A 88 -9.08 -18.10 -2.93
CA ALA A 88 -9.75 -19.38 -3.15
C ALA A 88 -9.34 -20.03 -4.49
N LEU A 89 -9.17 -19.25 -5.56
CA LEU A 89 -8.66 -19.76 -6.84
C LEU A 89 -7.20 -20.21 -6.76
N SER A 90 -6.38 -19.57 -5.93
CA SER A 90 -4.98 -19.99 -5.71
C SER A 90 -4.87 -21.39 -5.09
N GLN A 91 -5.89 -21.83 -4.35
CA GLN A 91 -5.97 -23.18 -3.76
C GLN A 91 -6.50 -24.24 -4.74
N GLY A 92 -6.91 -23.83 -5.96
CA GLY A 92 -7.44 -24.70 -7.00
C GLY A 92 -8.97 -24.72 -7.07
N LEU A 93 -9.49 -25.04 -8.26
CA LEU A 93 -10.91 -24.94 -8.59
C LEU A 93 -11.80 -25.88 -7.74
N ALA A 94 -11.30 -27.07 -7.40
CA ALA A 94 -12.02 -28.02 -6.55
C ALA A 94 -12.22 -27.48 -5.12
N VAL A 95 -11.19 -26.87 -4.54
CA VAL A 95 -11.26 -26.25 -3.21
C VAL A 95 -12.17 -25.03 -3.25
N PHE A 96 -12.12 -24.23 -4.32
CA PHE A 96 -13.04 -23.11 -4.52
C PHE A 96 -14.52 -23.56 -4.50
N ALA A 97 -14.89 -24.59 -5.27
CA ALA A 97 -16.26 -25.10 -5.33
C ALA A 97 -16.75 -25.56 -3.95
N ALA A 98 -15.95 -26.36 -3.24
CA ALA A 98 -16.27 -26.83 -1.89
C ALA A 98 -16.32 -25.69 -0.84
N THR A 99 -15.63 -24.59 -1.09
CA THR A 99 -15.66 -23.41 -0.20
C THR A 99 -16.86 -22.51 -0.51
N ALA A 100 -17.26 -22.41 -1.78
CA ALA A 100 -18.47 -21.69 -2.20
C ALA A 100 -19.74 -22.30 -1.60
N GLU A 101 -19.86 -23.63 -1.58
CA GLU A 101 -20.97 -24.32 -0.91
C GLU A 101 -21.04 -23.98 0.59
N ARG A 102 -19.89 -23.91 1.26
CA ARG A 102 -19.81 -23.51 2.67
C ARG A 102 -20.22 -22.06 2.90
N TRP A 103 -19.91 -21.15 1.99
CA TRP A 103 -20.32 -19.74 2.11
C TRP A 103 -21.83 -19.56 2.00
N LEU A 104 -22.49 -20.34 1.13
CA LEU A 104 -23.95 -20.31 1.00
C LEU A 104 -24.65 -20.81 2.26
N GLY A 105 -24.08 -21.81 2.94
CA GLY A 105 -24.61 -22.32 4.21
C GLY A 105 -24.28 -21.45 5.43
N SER A 106 -23.13 -20.75 5.42
CA SER A 106 -22.71 -19.87 6.51
C SER A 106 -21.91 -18.68 5.98
N PRO A 107 -22.49 -17.45 5.94
CA PRO A 107 -21.79 -16.28 5.44
C PRO A 107 -20.59 -15.89 6.32
N VAL A 108 -20.57 -16.29 7.59
CA VAL A 108 -19.43 -16.04 8.49
C VAL A 108 -18.18 -16.80 8.04
N ALA A 109 -18.34 -17.94 7.35
CA ALA A 109 -17.22 -18.70 6.77
C ALA A 109 -16.51 -17.99 5.62
N LEU A 110 -17.02 -16.83 5.17
CA LEU A 110 -16.29 -15.96 4.24
C LEU A 110 -15.03 -15.38 4.88
N VAL A 111 -15.04 -15.16 6.21
CA VAL A 111 -13.94 -14.52 6.93
C VAL A 111 -13.11 -15.58 7.66
N ASP A 112 -11.84 -15.69 7.27
CA ASP A 112 -10.84 -16.50 7.97
C ASP A 112 -9.58 -15.68 8.25
N TRP A 113 -8.67 -16.23 9.07
CA TRP A 113 -7.42 -15.56 9.43
C TRP A 113 -6.52 -15.26 8.22
N GLY A 114 -6.54 -16.11 7.19
CA GLY A 114 -5.80 -15.86 5.95
C GLY A 114 -6.36 -14.65 5.20
N LEU A 115 -7.68 -14.54 5.10
CA LEU A 115 -8.34 -13.36 4.54
C LEU A 115 -8.04 -12.11 5.37
N ALA A 116 -8.15 -12.19 6.70
CA ALA A 116 -7.94 -11.04 7.57
C ALA A 116 -6.51 -10.49 7.49
N THR A 117 -5.50 -11.37 7.50
CA THR A 117 -4.08 -10.98 7.37
C THR A 117 -3.76 -10.40 5.99
N ALA A 118 -4.25 -11.03 4.91
CA ALA A 118 -4.08 -10.51 3.57
C ALA A 118 -4.81 -9.17 3.36
N ALA A 119 -6.03 -9.02 3.90
CA ALA A 119 -6.80 -7.78 3.87
C ALA A 119 -6.07 -6.66 4.61
N LEU A 120 -5.46 -6.95 5.76
CA LEU A 120 -4.65 -5.99 6.51
C LEU A 120 -3.44 -5.51 5.71
N LEU A 121 -2.75 -6.42 5.00
CA LEU A 121 -1.65 -6.06 4.11
C LEU A 121 -2.12 -5.16 2.96
N LEU A 122 -3.24 -5.50 2.31
CA LEU A 122 -3.82 -4.67 1.27
C LEU A 122 -4.25 -3.31 1.80
N LEU A 123 -4.81 -3.23 3.01
CA LEU A 123 -5.18 -1.97 3.66
C LEU A 123 -3.97 -1.09 3.90
N LEU A 124 -2.88 -1.69 4.38
CA LEU A 124 -1.62 -0.98 4.59
C LEU A 124 -1.06 -0.44 3.26
N VAL A 125 -1.02 -1.28 2.22
CA VAL A 125 -0.54 -0.91 0.88
C VAL A 125 -1.40 0.19 0.27
N TRP A 126 -2.72 0.04 0.31
CA TRP A 126 -3.68 1.02 -0.18
C TRP A 126 -3.47 2.37 0.52
N PHE A 127 -3.45 2.35 1.86
CA PHE A 127 -3.29 3.57 2.65
C PHE A 127 -1.96 4.27 2.37
N LEU A 128 -0.84 3.53 2.39
CA LEU A 128 0.48 4.10 2.11
C LEU A 128 0.58 4.61 0.66
N GLY A 129 0.01 3.88 -0.30
CA GLY A 129 -0.03 4.30 -1.71
C GLY A 129 -0.77 5.63 -1.90
N VAL A 130 -1.97 5.75 -1.32
CA VAL A 130 -2.77 6.98 -1.35
C VAL A 130 -2.05 8.14 -0.66
N GLN A 131 -1.46 7.90 0.51
CA GLN A 131 -0.71 8.93 1.24
C GLN A 131 0.55 9.39 0.50
N MET A 132 1.26 8.47 -0.15
CA MET A 132 2.42 8.79 -0.98
C MET A 132 2.01 9.61 -2.22
N ALA A 133 0.91 9.24 -2.87
CA ALA A 133 0.40 9.99 -4.02
C ALA A 133 0.00 11.42 -3.63
N ARG A 134 -0.66 11.60 -2.49
CA ARG A 134 -0.96 12.92 -1.91
C ARG A 134 0.30 13.73 -1.62
N ALA A 135 1.34 13.10 -1.07
CA ALA A 135 2.61 13.77 -0.82
C ALA A 135 3.29 14.23 -2.12
N PHE A 136 3.23 13.43 -3.19
CA PHE A 136 3.72 13.83 -4.51
C PHE A 136 2.92 14.97 -5.13
N GLU A 137 1.60 14.97 -4.99
CA GLU A 137 0.75 16.06 -5.48
C GLU A 137 1.03 17.37 -4.73
N ALA A 138 1.30 17.31 -3.43
CA ALA A 138 1.67 18.48 -2.64
C ALA A 138 3.04 19.09 -3.03
N LEU A 139 3.87 18.34 -3.76
CA LEU A 139 5.11 18.87 -4.35
C LEU A 139 4.88 19.57 -5.69
N GLU A 140 3.75 19.33 -6.34
CA GLU A 140 3.44 20.02 -7.59
C GLU A 140 3.07 21.48 -7.30
N PRO A 141 3.61 22.44 -8.09
CA PRO A 141 3.18 23.82 -7.95
C PRO A 141 1.67 23.91 -8.21
N PRO A 142 0.92 24.72 -7.44
CA PRO A 142 -0.51 24.89 -7.67
C PRO A 142 -0.75 25.25 -9.13
N LEU A 143 -1.72 24.60 -9.78
CA LEU A 143 -2.19 24.94 -11.12
C LEU A 143 -2.99 26.24 -11.07
N ASP A 144 -2.35 27.33 -10.66
CA ASP A 144 -2.95 28.64 -10.74
C ASP A 144 -3.01 29.05 -12.21
N VAL A 145 -4.22 29.38 -12.65
CA VAL A 145 -4.44 29.99 -13.96
C VAL A 145 -3.61 31.26 -13.99
N ALA A 146 -2.57 31.29 -14.83
CA ALA A 146 -1.74 32.46 -14.98
C ALA A 146 -2.66 33.65 -15.36
N PRO A 147 -2.66 34.75 -14.57
CA PRO A 147 -3.46 35.91 -14.90
C PRO A 147 -2.98 36.50 -16.24
N PRO A 148 -3.80 37.34 -16.92
CA PRO A 148 -3.40 37.96 -18.18
C PRO A 148 -2.05 38.65 -18.03
N LYS A 149 -1.14 38.47 -19.01
CA LYS A 149 0.25 38.98 -18.96
C LYS A 149 0.33 40.48 -18.74
N ASP A 150 -0.71 41.20 -19.16
CA ASP A 150 -0.79 42.67 -19.10
C ASP A 150 -1.30 43.17 -17.75
N SER A 151 -1.65 42.28 -16.83
CA SER A 151 -2.14 42.62 -15.49
C SER A 151 -0.99 42.75 -14.48
N ALA A 152 -1.11 43.69 -13.54
CA ALA A 152 -0.18 43.78 -12.40
C ALA A 152 -0.15 42.47 -11.57
N ALA A 153 -1.24 41.70 -11.61
CA ALA A 153 -1.33 40.38 -10.99
C ALA A 153 -0.37 39.35 -11.61
N TYR A 154 0.01 39.50 -12.88
CA TYR A 154 0.99 38.60 -13.52
C TYR A 154 2.40 38.77 -12.95
N TYR A 155 2.81 40.02 -12.68
CA TYR A 155 4.09 40.27 -11.99
C TYR A 155 4.08 39.69 -10.57
N ALA A 156 2.99 39.87 -9.81
CA ALA A 156 2.85 39.29 -8.48
C ALA A 156 2.83 37.75 -8.51
N TRP A 157 2.15 37.14 -9.48
CA TRP A 157 2.08 35.69 -9.66
C TRP A 157 3.45 35.09 -10.03
N SER A 158 4.17 35.72 -10.96
CA SER A 158 5.48 35.26 -11.44
C SER A 158 6.62 35.45 -10.43
N THR A 159 6.49 36.43 -9.54
CA THR A 159 7.48 36.72 -8.48
C THR A 159 7.10 36.11 -7.14
N ARG A 160 5.92 35.46 -7.02
CA ARG A 160 5.54 34.84 -5.76
C ARG A 160 6.54 33.74 -5.41
N PRO A 161 7.06 33.71 -4.17
CA PRO A 161 7.89 32.62 -3.74
C PRO A 161 7.03 31.34 -3.68
N GLN A 162 7.37 30.34 -4.49
CA GLN A 162 6.65 29.05 -4.58
C GLN A 162 6.85 28.16 -3.32
N SER A 163 7.11 28.75 -2.15
CA SER A 163 8.08 28.18 -1.20
C SER A 163 7.56 27.87 0.20
N ALA A 164 6.30 27.49 0.39
CA ALA A 164 5.82 27.04 1.72
C ALA A 164 5.19 25.63 1.69
N GLU A 165 4.27 25.36 0.77
CA GLU A 165 3.53 24.09 0.74
C GLU A 165 4.39 22.89 0.30
N SER A 166 5.42 23.12 -0.52
CA SER A 166 6.34 22.07 -0.97
C SER A 166 7.18 21.46 0.16
N GLY A 167 7.39 22.18 1.27
CA GLY A 167 8.11 21.68 2.43
C GLY A 167 7.38 20.57 3.16
N GLU A 168 6.06 20.72 3.34
CA GLU A 168 5.22 19.71 4.02
C GLU A 168 5.09 18.43 3.17
N GLY A 169 4.86 18.59 1.86
CA GLY A 169 4.84 17.47 0.91
C GLY A 169 6.15 16.68 0.92
N TRP A 170 7.29 17.37 0.96
CA TRP A 170 8.60 16.74 1.02
C TRP A 170 8.82 15.96 2.33
N GLN A 171 8.48 16.55 3.48
CA GLN A 171 8.60 15.88 4.77
C GLN A 171 7.71 14.63 4.85
N ALA A 172 6.49 14.72 4.34
CA ALA A 172 5.58 13.57 4.25
C ALA A 172 6.16 12.46 3.36
N LEU A 173 6.69 12.82 2.18
CA LEU A 173 7.32 11.88 1.27
C LEU A 173 8.50 11.15 1.93
N VAL A 174 9.40 11.89 2.57
CA VAL A 174 10.56 11.32 3.30
C VAL A 174 10.08 10.39 4.42
N LYS A 175 9.07 10.80 5.19
CA LYS A 175 8.50 9.98 6.27
C LYS A 175 7.94 8.66 5.74
N TYR A 176 7.16 8.67 4.67
CA TYR A 176 6.57 7.46 4.10
C TYR A 176 7.62 6.57 3.42
N PHE A 177 8.59 7.17 2.73
CA PHE A 177 9.68 6.43 2.11
C PHE A 177 10.56 5.72 3.15
N LEU A 178 11.00 6.45 4.17
CA LEU A 178 11.81 5.88 5.26
C LEU A 178 11.01 4.85 6.07
N GLY A 179 9.76 5.16 6.41
CA GLY A 179 8.88 4.22 7.12
C GLY A 179 8.67 2.92 6.34
N GLY A 180 8.39 3.02 5.04
CA GLY A 180 8.28 1.86 4.15
C GLY A 180 9.60 1.10 4.01
N GLY A 181 10.74 1.80 3.93
CA GLY A 181 12.07 1.21 3.88
C GLY A 181 12.44 0.45 5.16
N VAL A 182 12.14 1.01 6.34
CA VAL A 182 12.32 0.32 7.63
C VAL A 182 11.45 -0.92 7.71
N LEU A 183 10.18 -0.82 7.32
CA LEU A 183 9.27 -1.96 7.30
C LEU A 183 9.76 -3.06 6.34
N LEU A 184 10.23 -2.69 5.15
CA LEU A 184 10.87 -3.59 4.18
C LEU A 184 12.08 -4.31 4.76
N LEU A 185 12.98 -3.57 5.43
CA LEU A 185 14.18 -4.13 6.05
C LEU A 185 13.84 -5.09 7.19
N LEU A 186 12.88 -4.73 8.05
CA LEU A 186 12.41 -5.60 9.13
C LEU A 186 11.76 -6.86 8.58
N ALA A 187 10.82 -6.73 7.63
CA ALA A 187 10.15 -7.88 7.02
C ALA A 187 11.15 -8.81 6.33
N SER A 188 12.07 -8.26 5.53
CA SER A 188 13.09 -9.03 4.82
C SER A 188 14.11 -9.65 5.77
N GLY A 189 14.49 -8.95 6.84
CA GLY A 189 15.40 -9.46 7.87
C GLY A 189 14.79 -10.64 8.61
N LEU A 190 13.57 -10.47 9.13
CA LEU A 190 12.80 -11.55 9.78
C LEU A 190 12.53 -12.72 8.82
N ALA A 191 12.28 -12.43 7.54
CA ALA A 191 12.12 -13.42 6.49
C ALA A 191 13.44 -14.09 6.06
N ARG A 192 14.59 -13.73 6.66
CA ARG A 192 15.87 -14.44 6.47
C ARG A 192 16.35 -15.12 7.73
N LEU A 193 16.05 -14.57 8.90
CA LEU A 193 16.41 -15.16 10.19
C LEU A 193 15.85 -16.57 10.33
N ASP A 194 16.73 -17.56 10.34
CA ASP A 194 16.34 -18.93 10.63
C ASP A 194 16.03 -19.04 12.13
N ILE A 195 14.74 -18.93 12.46
CA ILE A 195 14.25 -18.99 13.85
C ILE A 195 14.68 -20.33 14.48
N GLN A 196 14.79 -21.41 13.70
CA GLN A 196 15.27 -22.70 14.20
C GLN A 196 16.76 -22.65 14.55
N ALA A 197 17.58 -21.95 13.76
CA ALA A 197 19.00 -21.75 14.07
C ALA A 197 19.20 -20.90 15.33
N MET A 198 18.35 -19.88 15.55
CA MET A 198 18.36 -19.06 16.77
C MET A 198 17.91 -19.81 18.02
N LEU A 199 16.92 -20.69 17.90
CA LEU A 199 16.46 -21.54 19.01
C LEU A 199 17.42 -22.72 19.28
N SER A 200 18.23 -23.09 18.29
CA SER A 200 19.36 -23.98 18.53
C SER A 200 20.43 -23.20 19.32
N LEU A 201 20.45 -23.38 20.65
CA LEU A 201 21.44 -22.82 21.60
C LEU A 201 22.90 -23.23 21.32
N ARG A 202 23.20 -23.76 20.13
CA ARG A 202 24.52 -24.26 19.73
C ARG A 202 25.54 -23.14 19.48
N ASN A 203 25.11 -21.89 19.31
CA ASN A 203 26.00 -20.73 19.11
C ASN A 203 25.61 -19.54 20.02
N PRO A 204 26.08 -19.50 21.29
CA PRO A 204 25.71 -18.45 22.26
C PRO A 204 26.14 -17.03 21.87
N ALA A 205 27.12 -16.89 20.96
CA ALA A 205 27.61 -15.57 20.52
C ALA A 205 26.59 -14.77 19.70
N LEU A 206 25.70 -15.44 18.95
CA LEU A 206 24.68 -14.76 18.14
C LEU A 206 23.44 -14.37 18.95
N ALA A 207 23.09 -15.15 19.97
CA ALA A 207 21.95 -14.87 20.85
C ALA A 207 22.12 -13.57 21.64
N GLY A 208 23.35 -13.27 22.09
CA GLY A 208 23.65 -12.04 22.82
C GLY A 208 23.51 -10.76 21.99
N ILE A 209 23.90 -10.80 20.71
CA ILE A 209 23.82 -9.64 19.80
C ILE A 209 22.36 -9.33 19.46
N VAL A 210 21.55 -10.35 19.19
CA VAL A 210 20.14 -10.17 18.82
C VAL A 210 19.28 -9.83 20.02
N GLY A 211 19.57 -10.38 21.20
CA GLY A 211 18.95 -9.96 22.45
C GLY A 211 19.19 -8.49 22.76
N ASN A 212 20.42 -7.99 22.57
CA ASN A 212 20.73 -6.57 22.74
C ASN A 212 20.06 -5.67 21.71
N ALA A 213 19.95 -6.11 20.46
CA ALA A 213 19.29 -5.34 19.40
C ALA A 213 17.76 -5.26 19.55
N LEU A 214 17.13 -6.22 20.24
CA LEU A 214 15.69 -6.21 20.54
C LEU A 214 15.33 -5.46 21.83
N LEU A 215 16.29 -5.25 22.73
CA LEU A 215 16.12 -4.50 23.98
C LEU A 215 16.36 -2.99 23.83
N TYR A 216 16.92 -2.57 22.69
CA TYR A 216 17.15 -1.16 22.32
C TYR A 216 16.01 -0.63 21.46
#